data_AF-A0A1V8T7R0-F1
#
_entry.id   AF-A0A1V8T7R0-F1
#
_cell.length_a   1.000
_cell.length_b   1.000
_cell.length_c   1.000
_cell.angle_alpha   90.00
_cell.angle_beta   90.00
_cell.angle_gamma   90.00
#
_symmetry.space_group_name_H-M   'P 1'
#
loop_
_entity.id
_entity.type
_entity.pdbx_description
1 polymer ?
#
loop_
_entity_poly.entity_id
_entity_poly.type
_entity_poly.pdbx_seq_one_letter_code
_entity_poly.pdbx_strand_id
1 'polypeptide(L)'
;MFGRLTSILRAEPLKNTGSVARDLLASERTFLAWARTGLGFIALGVALEKVEAFAAISPAMLQLENNNTKLAAGVLVGSGSLCVAHGTQRYFSTMRMLREGMFRPNVPGVTLMAATCIGIAFAGTLLVLENDGGRKDIARRQATR
;
A
#
# COMPACT_ATOMS: atom_id res chain seq x y z
N MET A 1 -5.63 -11.19 -24.79
CA MET A 1 -5.72 -9.74 -24.48
C MET A 1 -4.67 -9.24 -23.47
N PHE A 2 -4.11 -10.08 -22.58
CA PHE A 2 -3.06 -9.68 -21.62
C PHE A 2 -1.73 -9.19 -22.24
N GLY A 3 -1.36 -9.66 -23.44
CA GLY A 3 -0.08 -9.30 -24.08
C GLY A 3 0.04 -7.86 -24.60
N ARG A 4 -1.07 -7.14 -24.82
CA ARG A 4 -1.06 -5.72 -25.22
C ARG A 4 -0.94 -4.78 -24.02
N LEU A 5 -1.42 -5.20 -22.85
CA LEU A 5 -1.34 -4.38 -21.63
C LEU A 5 0.11 -4.26 -21.12
N THR A 6 0.92 -5.31 -21.30
CA THR A 6 2.32 -5.33 -20.88
C THR A 6 3.24 -4.54 -21.81
N SER A 7 2.87 -4.32 -23.08
CA SER A 7 3.69 -3.52 -24.01
C SER A 7 3.59 -2.02 -23.74
N ILE A 8 2.45 -1.52 -23.26
CA ILE A 8 2.26 -0.11 -22.86
C ILE A 8 3.13 0.23 -21.63
N LEU A 9 3.43 -0.77 -20.80
CA LEU A 9 4.23 -0.58 -19.58
C LEU A 9 5.75 -0.70 -19.82
N ARG A 10 6.20 -1.06 -21.02
CA ARG A 10 7.63 -1.11 -21.36
C ARG A 10 8.08 0.24 -21.89
N ALA A 11 8.71 1.04 -21.02
CA ALA A 11 9.51 2.16 -21.47
C ALA A 11 10.85 1.66 -22.03
N GLU A 12 11.25 2.17 -23.19
CA GLU A 12 12.57 1.91 -23.75
C GLU A 12 13.66 2.52 -22.85
N PRO A 13 14.81 1.84 -22.68
CA PRO A 13 15.94 2.42 -21.97
C PRO A 13 16.48 3.62 -22.73
N LEU A 14 16.46 4.77 -22.06
CA LEU A 14 17.01 6.03 -22.56
C LEU A 14 18.47 6.15 -22.15
N LYS A 15 19.30 6.76 -23.00
CA LYS A 15 20.69 7.07 -22.63
C LYS A 15 20.71 8.14 -21.56
N ASN A 16 21.41 7.89 -20.44
CA ASN A 16 21.58 8.91 -19.42
C ASN A 16 22.66 9.90 -19.86
N THR A 17 22.26 11.12 -20.20
CA THR A 17 23.17 12.23 -20.56
C THR A 17 23.45 13.16 -19.38
N GLY A 18 22.80 12.94 -18.23
CA GLY A 18 22.92 13.75 -17.02
C GLY A 18 23.94 13.24 -16.02
N SER A 19 24.03 13.92 -14.87
CA SER A 19 24.88 13.52 -13.76
C SER A 19 24.28 12.32 -13.01
N VAL A 20 24.97 11.18 -13.09
CA VAL A 20 24.61 9.95 -12.37
C VAL A 20 24.49 10.18 -10.86
N ALA A 21 25.40 10.98 -10.27
CA ALA A 21 25.41 11.25 -8.84
C ALA A 21 24.12 11.97 -8.38
N ARG A 22 23.64 12.94 -9.19
CA ARG A 22 22.41 13.68 -8.90
C ARG A 22 21.19 12.77 -8.99
N ASP A 23 21.12 11.92 -10.02
CA ASP A 23 19.98 11.04 -10.24
C ASP A 23 19.91 9.92 -9.17
N LEU A 24 21.07 9.44 -8.72
CA LEU A 24 21.15 8.48 -7.61
C LEU A 24 20.69 9.10 -6.29
N LEU A 25 21.14 10.32 -5.98
CA LEU A 25 20.75 11.03 -4.76
C LEU A 25 19.24 11.39 -4.76
N ALA A 26 18.66 11.64 -5.93
CA ALA A 26 17.22 11.76 -6.08
C ALA A 26 16.50 10.42 -5.81
N SER A 27 17.00 9.32 -6.38
CA SER A 27 16.46 7.97 -6.14
C SER A 27 16.51 7.58 -4.65
N GLU A 28 17.62 7.88 -3.97
CA GLU A 28 17.78 7.65 -2.53
C GLU A 28 16.75 8.41 -1.70
N ARG A 29 16.50 9.70 -1.99
CA ARG A 29 15.43 10.47 -1.31
C ARG A 29 14.05 9.84 -1.49
N THR A 30 13.74 9.35 -2.69
CA THR A 30 12.46 8.66 -2.91
C THR A 30 12.41 7.33 -2.17
N PHE A 31 13.51 6.57 -2.15
CA PHE A 31 13.61 5.33 -1.39
C PHE A 31 13.38 5.54 0.11
N LEU A 32 14.00 6.56 0.71
CA LEU A 32 13.79 6.89 2.12
C LEU A 32 12.36 7.33 2.43
N ALA A 33 11.67 7.98 1.48
CA ALA A 33 10.25 8.29 1.63
C ALA A 33 9.37 7.03 1.61
N TRP A 34 9.64 6.09 0.68
CA TRP A 34 8.97 4.78 0.64
C TRP A 34 9.24 3.96 1.91
N ALA A 35 10.48 3.94 2.39
CA ALA A 35 10.85 3.26 3.63
C ALA A 35 10.12 3.86 4.83
N ARG A 36 10.08 5.19 4.95
CA ARG A 36 9.40 5.88 6.05
C ARG A 36 7.90 5.56 6.10
N THR A 37 7.22 5.63 4.96
CA THR A 37 5.78 5.36 4.89
C THR A 37 5.46 3.89 5.14
N GLY A 38 6.25 2.96 4.56
CA GLY A 38 6.10 1.53 4.81
C GLY A 38 6.33 1.14 6.27
N LEU A 39 7.36 1.70 6.93
CA LEU A 39 7.59 1.51 8.37
C LEU A 39 6.44 2.06 9.21
N GLY A 40 5.85 3.19 8.82
CA GLY A 40 4.66 3.75 9.48
C GLY A 40 3.47 2.80 9.44
N PHE A 41 3.20 2.17 8.29
CA PHE A 41 2.14 1.18 8.17
C PHE A 41 2.42 -0.10 8.98
N ILE A 42 3.66 -0.59 8.96
CA ILE A 42 4.06 -1.74 9.78
C ILE A 42 3.86 -1.43 11.27
N ALA A 43 4.33 -0.27 11.73
CA ALA A 43 4.20 0.15 13.12
C ALA A 43 2.74 0.28 13.55
N LEU A 44 1.90 0.88 12.71
CA LEU A 44 0.47 1.01 12.99
C LEU A 44 -0.24 -0.37 13.01
N GLY A 45 0.13 -1.31 12.12
CA GLY A 45 -0.41 -2.67 12.14
C GLY A 45 -0.03 -3.44 13.39
N VAL A 46 1.22 -3.33 13.83
CA VAL A 46 1.69 -3.92 15.09
C VAL A 46 1.00 -3.26 16.29
N ALA A 47 0.80 -1.94 16.28
CA ALA A 47 0.11 -1.23 17.35
C ALA A 47 -1.34 -1.69 17.51
N LEU A 48 -2.05 -1.95 16.40
CA LEU A 48 -3.42 -2.50 16.43
C LEU A 48 -3.47 -3.85 17.15
N GLU A 49 -2.58 -4.79 16.82
CA GLU A 49 -2.47 -6.10 17.51
C GLU A 49 -2.20 -5.93 19.02
N LYS A 50 -1.38 -4.96 19.42
CA LYS A 50 -1.07 -4.71 20.84
C LYS A 50 -2.25 -4.13 21.60
N VAL A 51 -3.02 -3.24 20.97
CA VAL A 51 -4.25 -2.68 21.56
C VAL A 51 -5.28 -3.79 21.77
N GLU A 52 -5.43 -4.71 20.82
CA GLU A 52 -6.32 -5.87 20.97
C GLU A 52 -5.86 -6.83 22.07
N ALA A 53 -4.56 -7.16 22.12
CA ALA A 53 -4.02 -8.01 23.16
C ALA A 53 -4.24 -7.43 24.58
N PHE A 54 -4.20 -6.10 24.71
CA PHE A 54 -4.51 -5.42 25.98
C PHE A 54 -6.01 -5.44 26.30
N ALA A 55 -6.87 -5.28 25.29
CA ALA A 55 -8.32 -5.36 25.46
C ALA A 55 -8.78 -6.77 25.87
N ALA A 56 -8.12 -7.83 25.38
CA ALA A 56 -8.41 -9.23 25.73
C ALA A 56 -8.14 -9.59 27.20
N ILE A 57 -7.31 -8.82 27.91
CA ILE A 57 -7.02 -9.03 29.34
C ILE A 57 -8.17 -8.50 30.23
N SER A 58 -9.05 -7.64 29.70
CA SER A 58 -10.26 -7.18 30.40
C SER A 58 -11.49 -7.98 29.93
N PRO A 59 -11.95 -8.99 30.67
CA PRO A 59 -13.00 -9.90 30.22
C PRO A 59 -14.40 -9.27 30.12
N ALA A 60 -14.55 -7.98 30.42
CA ALA A 60 -15.81 -7.24 30.28
C ALA A 60 -16.11 -6.79 28.82
N MET A 61 -15.12 -6.85 27.91
CA MET A 61 -15.28 -6.47 26.48
C MET A 61 -15.10 -7.67 25.51
N LEU A 62 -15.35 -8.89 25.99
CA LEU A 62 -15.08 -10.15 25.28
C LEU A 62 -16.04 -10.47 24.11
N GLN A 63 -16.89 -9.52 23.69
CA GLN A 63 -17.80 -9.70 22.55
C GLN A 63 -17.31 -9.07 21.23
N LEU A 64 -16.12 -8.44 21.20
CA LEU A 64 -15.51 -7.92 19.97
C LEU A 64 -14.28 -8.75 19.53
N GLU A 65 -14.33 -10.08 19.68
CA GLU A 65 -13.41 -10.97 18.93
C GLU A 65 -13.81 -10.93 17.44
N ASN A 66 -13.51 -9.82 16.78
CA ASN A 66 -13.83 -9.60 15.38
C ASN A 66 -12.62 -10.01 14.54
N ASN A 67 -12.77 -11.07 13.77
CA ASN A 67 -11.81 -11.51 12.75
C ASN A 67 -11.34 -10.35 11.84
N ASN A 68 -12.19 -9.33 11.67
CA ASN A 68 -11.93 -8.14 10.87
C ASN A 68 -10.75 -7.30 11.37
N THR A 69 -10.48 -7.23 12.68
CA THR A 69 -9.37 -6.40 13.19
C THR A 69 -8.01 -7.07 12.97
N LYS A 70 -7.92 -8.39 13.21
CA LYS A 70 -6.72 -9.18 12.86
C LYS A 70 -6.42 -9.12 11.36
N LEU A 71 -7.46 -9.20 10.53
CA LEU A 71 -7.33 -8.98 9.09
C LEU A 71 -6.85 -7.55 8.77
N ALA A 72 -7.39 -6.53 9.43
CA ALA A 72 -6.97 -5.14 9.23
C ALA A 72 -5.50 -4.93 9.62
N ALA A 73 -5.06 -5.45 10.77
CA ALA A 73 -3.67 -5.41 11.20
C ALA A 73 -2.75 -6.13 10.22
N GLY A 74 -3.13 -7.34 9.78
CA GLY A 74 -2.39 -8.11 8.78
C GLY A 74 -2.28 -7.39 7.43
N VAL A 75 -3.36 -6.76 6.94
CA VAL A 75 -3.36 -5.95 5.72
C VAL A 75 -2.44 -4.74 5.86
N LEU A 76 -2.42 -4.10 7.03
CA LEU A 76 -1.61 -2.91 7.27
C LEU A 76 -0.11 -3.24 7.34
N VAL A 77 0.26 -4.31 8.05
CA VAL A 77 1.64 -4.82 8.04
C VAL A 77 2.04 -5.27 6.65
N GLY A 78 1.19 -6.04 5.96
CA GLY A 78 1.45 -6.54 4.62
C GLY A 78 1.63 -5.42 3.58
N SER A 79 0.77 -4.41 3.60
CA SER A 79 0.89 -3.24 2.71
C SER A 79 2.14 -2.41 3.03
N GLY A 80 2.49 -2.23 4.31
CA GLY A 80 3.72 -1.59 4.72
C GLY A 80 4.98 -2.34 4.27
N SER A 81 5.02 -3.67 4.44
CA SER A 81 6.12 -4.52 3.96
C SER A 81 6.25 -4.48 2.44
N LEU A 82 5.14 -4.54 1.69
CA LEU A 82 5.14 -4.44 0.24
C LEU A 82 5.66 -3.08 -0.23
N CYS A 83 5.26 -2.00 0.46
CA CYS A 83 5.73 -0.64 0.22
C CYS A 83 7.27 -0.54 0.35
N VAL A 84 7.86 -1.06 1.43
CA VAL A 84 9.32 -1.08 1.64
C VAL A 84 10.03 -1.97 0.60
N ALA A 85 9.48 -3.15 0.31
CA ALA A 85 10.04 -4.07 -0.68
C ALA A 85 10.07 -3.45 -2.08
N HIS A 86 8.98 -2.81 -2.48
CA HIS A 86 8.88 -2.11 -3.77
C HIS A 86 9.86 -0.93 -3.84
N GLY A 87 9.98 -0.13 -2.79
CA GLY A 87 10.97 0.95 -2.69
C GLY A 87 12.41 0.42 -2.86
N THR A 88 12.74 -0.68 -2.20
CA THR A 88 14.04 -1.34 -2.29
C THR A 88 14.33 -1.84 -3.70
N GLN A 89 13.38 -2.58 -4.30
CA GLN A 89 13.52 -3.11 -5.66
C GLN A 89 13.70 -1.98 -6.69
N ARG A 90 12.92 -0.90 -6.56
CA ARG A 90 13.02 0.33 -7.37
C ARG A 90 14.41 0.94 -7.30
N TYR A 91 14.95 1.09 -6.08
CA TYR A 91 16.25 1.70 -5.85
C TYR A 91 17.39 0.91 -6.51
N PHE A 92 17.47 -0.40 -6.24
CA PHE A 92 18.53 -1.24 -6.81
C PHE A 92 18.44 -1.39 -8.33
N SER A 93 17.22 -1.44 -8.88
CA SER A 93 17.02 -1.47 -10.34
C SER A 93 17.53 -0.19 -11.00
N THR A 94 17.20 0.97 -10.42
CA THR A 94 17.64 2.28 -10.92
C THR A 94 19.16 2.44 -10.80
N MET A 95 19.73 2.02 -9.68
CA MET A 95 21.17 2.06 -9.43
C MET A 95 21.97 1.22 -10.43
N ARG A 96 21.48 0.02 -10.81
CA ARG A 96 22.13 -0.81 -11.83
C ARG A 96 22.11 -0.16 -13.20
N MET A 97 20.94 0.35 -13.63
CA MET A 97 20.81 0.98 -14.95
C MET A 97 21.66 2.26 -15.06
N LEU A 98 21.66 3.09 -14.02
CA LEU A 98 22.46 4.32 -14.00
C LEU A 98 23.97 4.04 -14.11
N ARG A 99 24.45 2.92 -13.57
CA ARG A 99 25.85 2.47 -13.74
C ARG A 99 26.18 2.04 -15.17
N GLU A 100 25.19 1.52 -15.89
CA GLU A 100 25.31 1.14 -17.31
C GLU A 100 25.17 2.35 -18.25
N GLY A 101 25.02 3.58 -17.71
CA GLY A 101 24.78 4.79 -18.51
C GLY A 101 23.37 4.84 -19.12
N MET A 102 22.46 3.99 -18.66
CA MET A 102 21.10 3.83 -19.17
C MET A 102 20.08 4.22 -18.10
N PHE A 103 18.91 4.67 -18.52
CA PHE A 103 17.79 5.01 -17.64
C PHE A 103 16.51 4.44 -18.23
N ARG A 104 15.89 3.47 -17.56
CA ARG A 104 14.52 3.06 -17.91
C ARG A 104 13.54 3.85 -17.05
N PRO A 105 12.65 4.65 -17.65
CA PRO A 105 11.51 5.20 -16.93
C PRO A 105 10.75 4.04 -16.28
N ASN A 106 10.68 4.02 -14.94
CA ASN A 106 9.97 2.95 -14.26
C ASN A 106 8.46 3.23 -14.24
N VAL A 107 7.88 3.04 -15.43
CA VAL A 107 6.45 2.98 -15.73
C VAL A 107 5.75 1.85 -14.96
N PRO A 108 6.25 0.60 -14.90
CA PRO A 108 5.48 -0.48 -14.26
C PRO A 108 5.28 -0.25 -12.75
N GLY A 109 6.30 0.28 -12.05
CA GLY A 109 6.17 0.58 -10.62
C GLY A 109 5.27 1.77 -10.32
N VAL A 110 5.26 2.80 -11.17
CA VAL A 110 4.34 3.95 -11.00
C VAL A 110 2.91 3.53 -11.32
N THR A 111 2.70 2.76 -12.39
CA THR A 111 1.38 2.27 -12.76
C THR A 111 0.82 1.29 -11.73
N LEU A 112 1.64 0.38 -11.20
CA LEU A 112 1.23 -0.52 -10.12
C LEU A 112 0.82 0.27 -8.87
N MET A 113 1.62 1.26 -8.47
CA MET A 113 1.32 2.09 -7.31
C MET A 113 0.00 2.87 -7.50
N ALA A 114 -0.17 3.49 -8.66
CA ALA A 114 -1.41 4.22 -8.99
C ALA A 114 -2.63 3.29 -8.98
N ALA A 115 -2.52 2.09 -9.55
CA ALA A 115 -3.58 1.09 -9.53
C ALA A 115 -3.92 0.64 -8.12
N THR A 116 -2.91 0.39 -7.27
CA THR A 116 -3.12 0.01 -5.87
C THR A 116 -3.81 1.12 -5.08
N CYS A 117 -3.41 2.38 -5.25
CA CYS A 117 -4.07 3.51 -4.60
C CYS A 117 -5.54 3.65 -5.03
N ILE A 118 -5.83 3.52 -6.33
CA ILE A 118 -7.21 3.56 -6.85
C ILE A 118 -8.01 2.38 -6.29
N GLY A 119 -7.43 1.18 -6.26
CA GLY A 119 -8.07 -0.03 -5.73
C GLY A 119 -8.43 0.10 -4.25
N ILE A 120 -7.52 0.61 -3.43
CA ILE A 120 -7.77 0.85 -2.00
C ILE A 120 -8.87 1.90 -1.80
N ALA A 121 -8.85 3.00 -2.56
CA ALA A 121 -9.87 4.03 -2.47
C ALA A 121 -11.26 3.52 -2.88
N PHE A 122 -11.32 2.70 -3.93
CA PHE A 122 -12.55 2.08 -4.39
C PHE A 122 -13.09 1.04 -3.38
N ALA A 123 -12.24 0.18 -2.84
CA ALA A 123 -12.63 -0.77 -1.80
C ALA A 123 -13.13 -0.06 -0.54
N GLY A 124 -12.44 1.01 -0.10
CA GLY A 124 -12.85 1.82 1.05
C GLY A 124 -14.21 2.47 0.84
N THR A 125 -14.49 3.02 -0.35
CA THR A 125 -15.80 3.61 -0.65
C THR A 125 -16.92 2.58 -0.70
N LEU A 126 -16.67 1.38 -1.25
CA LEU A 126 -17.66 0.28 -1.23
C LEU A 126 -17.99 -0.17 0.19
N LEU A 127 -16.99 -0.35 1.05
CA LEU A 127 -17.20 -0.73 2.45
C LEU A 127 -18.02 0.31 3.23
N VAL A 128 -17.77 1.61 2.98
CA VAL A 128 -18.55 2.69 3.61
C VAL A 128 -20.01 2.65 3.16
N LEU A 129 -20.26 2.44 1.86
CA LEU A 129 -21.62 2.36 1.33
C LEU A 129 -22.39 1.15 1.86
N GLU A 130 -21.75 -0.02 1.99
CA GLU A 130 -22.35 -1.20 2.62
C GLU A 130 -22.70 -0.94 4.09
N ASN A 131 -21.80 -0.28 4.82
CA ASN A 131 -22.00 0.04 6.23
C ASN A 131 -23.17 1.02 6.45
N ASP A 132 -23.31 2.05 5.59
CA ASP A 132 -24.45 2.97 5.65
C ASP A 132 -25.76 2.32 5.21
N GLY A 133 -25.72 1.35 4.30
CA GLY A 133 -26.88 0.53 3.91
C GLY A 133 -27.41 -0.29 5.09
N GLY A 134 -26.53 -1.04 5.77
CA GLY A 134 -26.91 -1.86 6.93
C GLY A 134 -27.50 -1.04 8.08
N ARG A 135 -26.96 0.16 8.33
CA ARG A 135 -27.47 1.06 9.37
C ARG A 135 -28.89 1.58 9.09
N LYS A 136 -29.22 1.86 7.82
CA LYS A 136 -30.57 2.30 7.41
C LYS A 136 -31.61 1.20 7.54
N ASP A 137 -31.26 -0.04 7.22
CA ASP A 137 -32.18 -1.18 7.31
C ASP A 137 -32.54 -1.52 8.77
N ILE A 138 -31.58 -1.41 9.69
CA ILE A 138 -31.82 -1.60 11.13
C ILE A 138 -32.77 -0.50 11.66
N ALA A 139 -32.52 0.75 11.30
CA ALA A 139 -33.39 1.87 11.69
C ALA A 139 -34.82 1.70 11.15
N ARG A 140 -34.97 1.20 9.92
CA ARG A 140 -36.28 0.94 9.32
C ARG A 140 -37.05 -0.16 10.04
N ARG A 141 -36.39 -1.25 10.45
CA ARG A 141 -37.01 -2.36 11.19
C ARG A 141 -37.45 -1.97 12.61
N GLN A 142 -36.79 -1.00 13.22
CA GLN A 142 -37.20 -0.46 14.53
C GLN A 142 -38.38 0.52 14.42
N ALA A 143 -38.55 1.20 13.29
CA ALA A 143 -39.66 2.14 13.08
C ALA A 143 -41.00 1.47 12.70
N THR A 144 -40.99 0.23 12.21
CA THR A 144 -42.20 -0.55 11.88
C THR A 144 -42.73 -1.42 13.03
N ARG A 145 -42.11 -1.37 14.20
CA ARG A 145 -42.48 -2.15 15.39
C ARG A 145 -43.05 -1.23 16.47
#